data_AF-A0A6V7K8H5-F1
#
_entry.id   AF-A0A6V7K8H5-F1
#
_cell.length_a   1.000
_cell.length_b   1.000
_cell.length_c   1.000
_cell.angle_alpha   90.00
_cell.angle_beta   90.00
_cell.angle_gamma   90.00
#
_symmetry.space_group_name_H-M   'P 1'
#
loop_
_entity.id
_entity.type
_entity.pdbx_description
1 polymer ?
#
loop_
_entity_poly.entity_id
_entity_poly.type
_entity_poly.pdbx_seq_one_letter_code
_entity_poly.pdbx_strand_id
1 'polypeptide(L)'
;QDSRESRINDVHILVYRLPKFNFNMLMILIKHLRNVANKSDKNLMTVGNLAVCFGPTLLRPEEETVASIMDIKFYNIVVEILIENCDRITSGPPEFSRPSQVQQQPQQQPQQQSQPQNTTTAASLRHETADNPSTTGNGNAINRYALHTAVPTAHTH
;
A
#
# COMPACT_ATOMS: atom_id res chain seq x y z
N GLN A 1 -21.88 13.73 5.81
CA GLN A 1 -21.57 14.38 7.10
C GLN A 1 -20.38 13.64 7.68
N ASP A 2 -19.21 14.26 7.74
CA ASP A 2 -17.99 13.60 8.23
C ASP A 2 -18.11 13.23 9.71
N SER A 3 -18.01 11.93 10.00
CA SER A 3 -17.85 11.43 11.36
C SER A 3 -16.38 11.46 11.75
N ARG A 4 -16.09 11.53 13.06
CA ARG A 4 -14.70 11.39 13.56
C ARG A 4 -14.09 10.07 13.10
N GLU A 5 -14.89 9.01 13.06
CA GLU A 5 -14.48 7.67 12.65
C GLU A 5 -14.09 7.58 11.16
N SER A 6 -14.82 8.23 10.25
CA SER A 6 -14.39 8.34 8.84
C SER A 6 -13.04 9.01 8.76
N ARG A 7 -12.88 10.18 9.40
CA ARG A 7 -11.62 10.94 9.36
C ARG A 7 -10.43 10.16 9.93
N ILE A 8 -10.63 9.31 10.95
CA ILE A 8 -9.61 8.40 11.46
C ILE A 8 -9.26 7.33 10.42
N ASN A 9 -10.25 6.69 9.81
CA ASN A 9 -10.06 5.71 8.73
C ASN A 9 -9.33 6.30 7.53
N ASP A 10 -9.70 7.52 7.11
CA ASP A 10 -9.16 8.17 5.92
C ASP A 10 -7.70 8.58 6.14
N VAL A 11 -7.35 9.07 7.34
CA VAL A 11 -5.96 9.28 7.76
C VAL A 11 -5.19 7.94 7.83
N HIS A 12 -5.79 6.87 8.35
CA HIS A 12 -5.17 5.53 8.41
C HIS A 12 -4.84 5.00 7.00
N ILE A 13 -5.76 5.15 6.03
CA ILE A 13 -5.54 4.81 4.62
C ILE A 13 -4.42 5.66 4.00
N LEU A 14 -4.44 6.98 4.19
CA LEU A 14 -3.43 7.88 3.61
C LEU A 14 -2.03 7.61 4.18
N VAL A 15 -1.92 7.34 5.48
CA VAL A 15 -0.66 6.96 6.13
C VAL A 15 -0.08 5.68 5.53
N TYR A 16 -0.90 4.67 5.24
CA TYR A 16 -0.44 3.42 4.60
C TYR A 16 -0.11 3.56 3.10
N ARG A 17 -0.46 4.69 2.48
CA ARG A 17 -0.06 5.04 1.11
C ARG A 17 1.26 5.82 1.02
N LEU A 18 1.84 6.23 2.16
CA LEU A 18 3.15 6.87 2.19
C LEU A 18 4.26 5.89 1.73
N PRO A 19 5.36 6.38 1.11
CA PRO A 19 6.53 5.56 0.87
C PRO A 19 7.05 4.95 2.18
N LYS A 20 7.51 3.69 2.13
CA LYS A 20 7.86 2.88 3.33
C LYS A 20 8.80 3.58 4.32
N PHE A 21 9.75 4.39 3.83
CA PHE A 21 10.65 5.16 4.67
C PHE A 21 9.92 6.29 5.42
N ASN A 22 9.10 7.07 4.72
CA ASN A 22 8.28 8.14 5.30
C ASN A 22 7.27 7.59 6.32
N PHE A 23 6.62 6.46 6.02
CA PHE A 23 5.76 5.75 6.99
C PHE A 23 6.54 5.39 8.26
N ASN A 24 7.69 4.72 8.14
CA ASN A 24 8.50 4.33 9.29
C ASN A 24 8.92 5.53 10.15
N MET A 25 9.41 6.60 9.51
CA MET A 25 9.82 7.83 10.22
C MET A 25 8.65 8.52 10.93
N LEU A 26 7.49 8.62 10.26
CA LEU A 26 6.28 9.17 10.88
C LEU A 26 5.83 8.32 12.07
N MET A 27 5.83 6.99 11.96
CA MET A 27 5.41 6.11 13.06
C MET A 27 6.38 6.15 14.25
N ILE A 28 7.69 6.37 14.04
CA ILE A 28 8.64 6.60 15.12
C ILE A 28 8.32 7.92 15.85
N LEU A 29 8.11 9.01 15.09
CA LEU A 29 7.81 10.32 15.66
C LEU A 29 6.47 10.32 16.42
N ILE A 30 5.39 9.83 15.81
CA ILE A 30 4.05 9.83 16.43
C ILE A 30 4.03 8.98 17.71
N LYS A 31 4.75 7.85 17.75
CA LYS A 31 4.96 7.07 18.99
C LYS A 31 5.70 7.87 20.06
N HIS A 32 6.72 8.65 19.68
CA HIS A 32 7.39 9.56 20.61
C HIS A 32 6.45 10.65 21.14
N LEU A 33 5.69 11.33 20.27
CA LEU A 33 4.74 12.38 20.67
C LEU A 33 3.64 11.84 21.60
N ARG A 34 3.10 10.64 21.35
CA ARG A 34 2.18 9.96 22.28
C ARG A 34 2.82 9.72 23.66
N ASN A 35 4.09 9.31 23.70
CA ASN A 35 4.83 9.12 24.96
C ASN A 35 5.18 10.42 25.69
N VAL A 36 5.20 11.56 24.99
CA VAL A 36 5.27 12.91 25.59
C VAL A 36 3.90 13.32 26.15
N ALA A 37 2.82 13.13 25.38
CA ALA A 37 1.45 13.45 25.77
C ALA A 37 0.98 12.67 27.01
N ASN A 38 1.39 11.41 27.15
CA ASN A 38 1.16 10.56 28.33
C ASN A 38 1.86 11.06 29.62
N LYS A 39 2.61 12.17 29.56
CA LYS A 39 3.27 12.84 30.70
C LYS A 39 2.89 14.32 30.81
N SER A 40 1.75 14.69 30.23
CA SER A 40 1.19 16.06 30.23
C SER A 40 0.83 16.58 31.63
N ASP A 41 0.69 15.69 32.62
CA ASP A 41 0.61 16.01 34.05
C ASP A 41 1.84 16.77 34.58
N LYS A 42 3.01 16.58 33.93
CA LYS A 42 4.30 17.13 34.37
C LYS A 42 4.95 18.04 33.33
N ASN A 43 4.80 17.75 32.04
CA ASN A 43 5.41 18.52 30.96
C ASN A 43 4.45 19.52 30.28
N LEU A 44 3.17 19.53 30.65
CA LEU A 44 2.11 20.40 30.11
C LEU A 44 1.86 20.27 28.59
N MET A 45 2.51 19.32 27.91
CA MET A 45 2.36 19.08 26.48
C MET A 45 1.23 18.09 26.22
N THR A 46 -0.01 18.58 26.22
CA THR A 46 -1.19 17.84 25.76
C THR A 46 -1.08 17.46 24.28
N VAL A 47 -1.94 16.53 23.81
CA VAL A 47 -2.01 16.17 22.38
C VAL A 47 -2.24 17.40 21.50
N GLY A 48 -3.15 18.31 21.89
CA GLY A 48 -3.41 19.56 21.17
C GLY A 48 -2.21 20.51 21.15
N ASN A 49 -1.49 20.64 22.27
CA ASN A 49 -0.27 21.47 22.34
C ASN A 49 0.82 20.91 21.40
N LEU A 50 1.00 19.59 21.37
CA LEU A 50 1.91 18.93 20.43
C LEU A 50 1.45 19.08 18.99
N ALA A 51 0.15 18.97 18.71
CA ALA A 51 -0.42 19.16 17.38
C ALA A 51 -0.19 20.58 16.84
N VAL A 52 -0.35 21.62 17.67
CA VAL A 52 -0.03 23.01 17.29
C VAL A 52 1.46 23.19 16.94
N CYS A 53 2.38 22.55 17.66
CA CYS A 53 3.81 22.63 17.36
C CYS A 53 4.22 21.82 16.11
N PHE A 54 3.70 20.60 15.97
CA PHE A 54 4.16 19.65 14.94
C PHE A 54 3.34 19.69 13.65
N GLY A 55 2.08 20.13 13.66
CA GLY A 55 1.21 20.25 12.48
C GLY A 55 1.87 21.02 11.32
N PRO A 56 2.27 22.28 11.51
CA PRO A 56 2.95 23.08 10.49
C PRO A 56 4.32 22.54 10.06
N THR A 57 4.94 21.67 10.86
CA THR A 57 6.26 21.07 10.58
C THR A 57 6.14 19.78 9.78
N LEU A 58 5.09 18.99 10.00
CA LEU A 58 4.87 17.69 9.35
C LEU A 58 4.02 17.77 8.08
N LEU A 59 3.16 18.79 7.98
CA LEU A 59 2.18 18.97 6.90
C LEU A 59 2.35 20.34 6.23
N ARG A 60 3.60 20.84 6.16
CA ARG A 60 3.92 22.11 5.49
C ARG A 60 3.39 22.08 4.04
N PRO A 61 2.58 23.07 3.61
CA PRO A 61 2.15 23.19 2.22
C PRO A 61 3.33 23.56 1.32
N GLU A 62 3.27 23.16 0.05
CA GLU A 62 4.30 23.47 -0.95
C GLU A 62 4.33 24.98 -1.29
N GLU A 63 3.17 25.65 -1.21
CA GLU A 63 3.03 27.10 -1.41
C GLU A 63 2.36 27.78 -0.20
N GLU A 64 2.93 28.89 0.26
CA GLU A 64 2.39 29.71 1.35
C GLU A 64 1.39 30.74 0.82
N THR A 65 0.13 30.33 0.67
CA THR A 65 -0.98 31.18 0.17
C THR A 65 -1.96 31.54 1.30
N VAL A 66 -2.86 32.50 1.04
CA VAL A 66 -3.95 32.86 1.98
C VAL A 66 -4.91 31.68 2.22
N ALA A 67 -5.06 30.77 1.26
CA ALA A 67 -5.81 29.52 1.46
C ALA A 67 -5.04 28.56 2.39
N SER A 68 -3.73 28.41 2.17
CA SER A 68 -2.84 27.58 3.00
C SER A 68 -2.85 27.98 4.49
N ILE A 69 -3.14 29.25 4.80
CA ILE A 69 -3.32 29.74 6.19
C ILE A 69 -4.59 29.18 6.85
N MET A 70 -5.66 28.93 6.08
CA MET A 70 -6.90 28.34 6.61
C MET A 70 -6.69 26.88 7.00
N ASP A 71 -5.88 26.15 6.23
CA ASP A 71 -5.57 24.73 6.43
C ASP A 71 -4.67 24.45 7.64
N ILE A 72 -4.02 25.46 8.24
CA ILE A 72 -3.23 25.32 9.48
C ILE A 72 -4.04 24.63 10.59
N LYS A 73 -5.34 24.94 10.69
CA LYS A 73 -6.24 24.28 11.67
C LYS A 73 -6.48 22.81 11.33
N PHE A 74 -6.49 22.44 10.05
CA PHE A 74 -6.65 21.06 9.61
C PHE A 74 -5.40 20.22 9.90
N TYR A 75 -4.20 20.77 9.66
CA TYR A 75 -2.93 20.08 9.95
C TYR A 75 -2.82 19.66 11.42
N ASN A 76 -3.22 20.54 12.34
CA ASN A 76 -3.25 20.21 13.77
C ASN A 76 -4.17 19.01 14.04
N ILE A 77 -5.40 19.01 13.52
CA ILE A 77 -6.35 17.90 13.75
C ILE A 77 -5.86 16.58 13.13
N VAL A 78 -5.11 16.62 12.02
CA VAL A 78 -4.47 15.41 11.46
C VAL A 78 -3.41 14.89 12.44
N VAL A 79 -2.58 15.75 13.04
CA VAL A 79 -1.60 15.33 14.07
C VAL A 79 -2.27 14.85 15.36
N GLU A 80 -3.38 15.44 15.79
CA GLU A 80 -4.20 14.93 16.90
C GLU A 80 -4.69 13.50 16.62
N ILE A 81 -5.30 13.27 15.44
CA ILE A 81 -5.76 11.95 15.00
C ILE A 81 -4.61 10.94 15.00
N LEU A 82 -3.44 11.30 14.47
CA LEU A 82 -2.26 10.44 14.44
C LEU A 82 -1.79 10.04 15.85
N ILE A 83 -1.72 11.00 16.78
CA ILE A 83 -1.23 10.76 18.15
C ILE A 83 -2.24 9.92 18.96
N GLU A 84 -3.52 10.28 18.93
CA GLU A 84 -4.59 9.55 19.64
C GLU A 84 -4.74 8.11 19.12
N ASN A 85 -4.72 7.93 17.81
CA ASN A 85 -5.00 6.64 17.15
C ASN A 85 -3.72 5.88 16.78
N CYS A 86 -2.56 6.26 17.33
CA CYS A 86 -1.26 5.67 16.99
C CYS A 86 -1.24 4.14 17.10
N ASP A 87 -1.88 3.59 18.15
CA ASP A 87 -1.92 2.14 18.38
C ASP A 87 -2.78 1.42 17.34
N ARG A 88 -3.97 1.97 17.01
CA ARG A 88 -4.84 1.50 15.92
C ARG A 88 -4.13 1.55 14.57
N ILE A 89 -3.52 2.69 14.25
CA ILE A 89 -2.80 2.89 12.97
C ILE A 89 -1.62 1.93 12.87
N THR A 90 -0.90 1.65 13.96
CA THR A 90 0.30 0.79 13.93
C THR A 90 0.06 -0.70 14.13
N SER A 91 -1.18 -1.09 14.48
CA SER A 91 -1.58 -2.50 14.63
C SER A 91 -1.76 -3.23 13.29
N GLY A 92 -1.96 -2.52 12.18
CA GLY A 92 -2.04 -3.12 10.85
C GLY A 92 -2.57 -2.18 9.77
N PRO A 93 -2.53 -2.59 8.50
CA PRO A 93 -3.19 -1.87 7.42
C PRO A 93 -4.72 -1.84 7.63
N PRO A 94 -5.43 -0.78 7.21
CA PRO A 94 -6.88 -0.70 7.32
C PRO A 94 -7.56 -1.80 6.49
N GLU A 95 -8.70 -2.32 6.95
CA GLU A 95 -9.32 -3.57 6.43
C GLU A 95 -9.57 -3.56 4.92
N PHE A 96 -9.90 -2.42 4.30
CA PHE A 96 -10.04 -2.26 2.84
C PHE A 96 -8.77 -2.61 2.04
N SER A 97 -7.61 -2.76 2.70
CA SER A 97 -6.35 -3.20 2.08
C SER A 97 -6.26 -4.71 1.89
N ARG A 98 -7.19 -5.50 2.46
CA ARG A 98 -7.22 -6.96 2.31
C ARG A 98 -7.98 -7.32 1.03
N PRO A 99 -7.32 -7.90 0.00
CA PRO A 99 -8.06 -8.46 -1.12
C PRO A 99 -8.88 -9.65 -0.61
N SER A 100 -10.20 -9.59 -0.80
CA SER A 100 -11.15 -10.60 -0.32
C SER A 100 -10.76 -11.99 -0.80
N GLN A 101 -10.27 -12.85 0.10
CA GLN A 101 -10.00 -14.23 -0.24
C GLN A 101 -11.32 -14.95 -0.50
N VAL A 102 -11.55 -15.32 -1.76
CA VAL A 102 -12.69 -16.14 -2.18
C VAL A 102 -12.69 -17.45 -1.38
N GLN A 103 -13.68 -17.58 -0.51
CA GLN A 103 -13.75 -18.66 0.46
C GLN A 103 -14.19 -19.96 -0.23
N GLN A 104 -13.21 -20.72 -0.72
CA GLN A 104 -13.43 -21.99 -1.43
C GLN A 104 -14.12 -23.00 -0.49
N GLN A 105 -15.36 -23.35 -0.80
CA GLN A 105 -16.07 -24.44 -0.13
C GLN A 105 -15.50 -25.79 -0.62
N PRO A 106 -15.31 -26.79 0.26
CA PRO A 106 -14.84 -28.11 -0.15
C PRO A 106 -15.86 -28.82 -1.05
N GLN A 107 -15.58 -28.86 -2.35
CA GLN A 107 -16.48 -29.42 -3.35
C GLN A 107 -16.32 -30.95 -3.42
N GLN A 108 -17.30 -31.68 -2.86
CA GLN A 108 -17.25 -33.15 -2.77
C GLN A 108 -17.37 -33.80 -4.15
N GLN A 109 -16.46 -34.73 -4.47
CA GLN A 109 -16.48 -35.51 -5.70
C GLN A 109 -17.31 -36.80 -5.52
N PRO A 110 -18.21 -37.15 -6.47
CA PRO A 110 -18.85 -38.46 -6.49
C PRO A 110 -17.83 -39.57 -6.76
N GLN A 111 -17.89 -40.66 -5.99
CA GLN A 111 -17.05 -41.84 -6.22
C GLN A 111 -17.55 -42.64 -7.43
N GLN A 112 -16.62 -43.09 -8.28
CA GLN A 112 -16.92 -44.04 -9.36
C GLN A 112 -17.11 -45.45 -8.78
N GLN A 113 -18.15 -46.17 -9.26
CA GLN A 113 -18.24 -47.61 -9.14
C GLN A 113 -18.12 -48.25 -10.52
N SER A 114 -17.31 -49.31 -10.60
CA SER A 114 -17.01 -50.06 -11.83
C SER A 114 -17.82 -51.34 -11.90
N GLN A 115 -18.17 -51.80 -13.11
CA GLN A 115 -18.08 -53.20 -13.58
C GLN A 115 -18.40 -53.28 -15.11
N PRO A 116 -18.13 -54.39 -15.83
CA PRO A 116 -17.62 -54.32 -17.22
C PRO A 116 -18.45 -55.14 -18.25
N GLN A 117 -17.83 -55.45 -19.41
CA GLN A 117 -18.30 -56.28 -20.55
C GLN A 117 -19.17 -55.52 -21.59
N ASN A 118 -19.11 -55.78 -22.91
CA ASN A 118 -18.17 -56.60 -23.71
C ASN A 118 -18.24 -56.26 -25.23
N THR A 119 -17.42 -56.95 -26.04
CA THR A 119 -17.63 -57.31 -27.47
C THR A 119 -17.53 -56.26 -28.62
N THR A 120 -16.39 -56.34 -29.34
CA THR A 120 -16.29 -56.66 -30.79
C THR A 120 -16.28 -55.55 -31.88
N THR A 121 -15.46 -55.84 -32.92
CA THR A 121 -15.43 -55.34 -34.32
C THR A 121 -14.69 -54.04 -34.69
N ALA A 122 -13.62 -54.24 -35.48
CA ALA A 122 -13.24 -53.56 -36.76
C ALA A 122 -13.29 -52.02 -36.93
N ALA A 123 -12.41 -51.36 -37.72
CA ALA A 123 -11.12 -51.73 -38.33
C ALA A 123 -10.48 -50.48 -39.01
N SER A 124 -9.27 -50.66 -39.57
CA SER A 124 -8.72 -49.94 -40.74
C SER A 124 -8.15 -48.50 -40.63
N LEU A 125 -6.89 -48.40 -41.09
CA LEU A 125 -6.27 -47.31 -41.89
C LEU A 125 -6.03 -45.95 -41.17
N ARG A 126 -4.78 -45.45 -41.05
CA ARG A 126 -3.89 -44.79 -42.06
C ARG A 126 -4.41 -43.39 -42.47
N HIS A 127 -3.58 -42.36 -42.70
CA HIS A 127 -2.17 -42.32 -43.14
C HIS A 127 -1.47 -40.96 -42.84
N GLU A 128 -0.13 -40.89 -43.00
CA GLU A 128 0.72 -39.71 -43.39
C GLU A 128 0.69 -38.40 -42.51
N THR A 129 1.80 -37.84 -41.99
CA THR A 129 2.94 -37.08 -42.59
C THR A 129 2.53 -35.85 -43.42
N ALA A 130 3.08 -34.62 -43.28
CA ALA A 130 4.04 -33.97 -42.36
C ALA A 130 3.86 -32.41 -42.50
N ASP A 131 4.71 -31.44 -42.11
CA ASP A 131 6.07 -31.35 -41.55
C ASP A 131 6.30 -29.94 -40.87
N ASN A 132 7.55 -29.59 -40.55
CA ASN A 132 8.06 -28.27 -40.11
C ASN A 132 8.19 -27.27 -41.31
N PRO A 133 8.55 -25.96 -41.18
CA PRO A 133 9.17 -25.30 -40.03
C PRO A 133 8.72 -23.86 -39.64
N SER A 134 9.11 -23.49 -38.42
CA SER A 134 9.55 -22.15 -37.95
C SER A 134 8.83 -20.86 -38.40
N THR A 135 8.33 -20.09 -37.44
CA THR A 135 8.40 -18.61 -37.46
C THR A 135 8.53 -18.09 -36.02
N THR A 136 9.62 -17.36 -35.73
CA THR A 136 9.83 -16.68 -34.44
C THR A 136 9.52 -15.19 -34.62
N GLY A 137 8.49 -14.69 -33.93
CA GLY A 137 8.08 -13.28 -34.00
C GLY A 137 7.17 -12.89 -32.84
N ASN A 138 7.14 -11.60 -32.51
CA ASN A 138 6.50 -10.98 -31.33
C ASN A 138 7.22 -11.35 -30.00
N GLY A 139 8.12 -10.51 -29.45
CA GLY A 139 8.42 -9.13 -29.81
C GLY A 139 7.44 -8.15 -29.19
N ASN A 140 7.66 -7.79 -27.93
CA ASN A 140 7.01 -6.65 -27.28
C ASN A 140 8.03 -5.92 -26.38
N ALA A 141 7.98 -4.60 -26.34
CA ALA A 141 9.12 -3.80 -25.88
C ALA A 141 9.13 -3.58 -24.36
N ILE A 142 10.31 -3.72 -23.73
CA ILE A 142 10.58 -3.19 -22.40
C ILE A 142 11.52 -1.99 -22.51
N ASN A 143 11.03 -0.85 -22.03
CA ASN A 143 11.68 0.45 -22.09
C ASN A 143 12.98 0.48 -21.27
N ARG A 144 14.13 0.48 -21.94
CA ARG A 144 15.44 0.70 -21.28
C ARG A 144 15.73 2.20 -21.24
N TYR A 145 15.48 2.81 -20.09
CA TYR A 145 15.93 4.17 -19.79
C TYR A 145 17.44 4.30 -20.02
N ALA A 146 17.85 5.25 -20.86
CA ALA A 146 19.25 5.57 -21.06
C ALA A 146 19.81 6.20 -19.77
N LEU A 147 20.96 5.71 -19.31
CA LEU A 147 21.69 6.33 -18.21
C LEU A 147 22.19 7.71 -18.67
N HIS A 148 21.82 8.75 -17.91
CA HIS A 148 22.29 10.11 -18.15
C HIS A 148 23.82 10.21 -18.02
N THR A 149 24.42 11.09 -18.81
CA THR A 149 25.86 11.33 -18.87
C THR A 149 26.49 11.69 -17.52
N ALA A 150 27.74 11.29 -17.34
CA ALA A 150 28.53 11.56 -16.14
C ALA A 150 28.91 13.04 -16.01
N VAL A 151 29.10 13.49 -14.76
CA VAL A 151 29.54 14.85 -14.42
C VAL A 151 31.06 14.95 -14.57
N PRO A 152 31.61 16.01 -15.21
CA PRO A 152 33.05 16.22 -15.27
C PRO A 152 33.60 16.73 -13.94
N THR A 153 34.61 16.03 -13.40
CA THR A 153 35.34 16.44 -12.19
C THR A 153 36.20 17.67 -12.47
N ALA A 154 36.02 18.75 -11.71
CA ALA A 154 36.92 19.89 -11.75
C ALA A 154 38.28 19.53 -11.13
N HIS A 155 39.38 19.92 -11.78
CA HIS A 155 40.71 19.90 -11.18
C HIS A 155 41.10 21.32 -10.74
N THR A 156 41.39 21.47 -9.46
CA THR A 156 42.06 22.65 -8.90
C THR A 156 43.55 22.54 -9.18
N HIS A 157 44.17 23.61 -9.66
CA HIS A 157 45.62 23.82 -9.63
C HIS A 157 45.97 25.31 -9.60
#